data_AF-A0A7S1R094-F1
#
_entry.id   AF-A0A7S1R094-F1
#
_cell.length_a   1.000
_cell.length_b   1.000
_cell.length_c   1.000
_cell.angle_alpha   90.00
_cell.angle_beta   90.00
_cell.angle_gamma   90.00
#
_symmetry.space_group_name_H-M   'P 1'
#
loop_
_entity.id
_entity.type
_entity.pdbx_description
1 polymer ?
#
loop_
_entity_poly.entity_id
_entity_poly.type
_entity_poly.pdbx_seq_one_letter_code
_entity_poly.pdbx_strand_id
1 'polypeptide(L)'
;MAATTDDEIPDVMPLDGLFVEIIGLPTPEADGDSYDLNGERGRVVGWVDEQGKYAVQLFNGYRVFLDADNLREFIPPEPEVQGGFDVAWPWAPSAQGIFASMVSQKINDKGFCVVQMFNEDQEDAHWMSKELSWGLLKQETEEEYLGQDVVDGKVAWLQYEALDENSQPLGLRSYSLEADMLPDMRMDYLAGLDRCDKVITNAAALMWPLTPLWEDEKAFDAWGRTGGMARAGLEDGDPEGLRSNTLGGVDDGAELERHADFLSTRRLCMIYLID
;
A
#
# COMPACT_ATOMS: atom_id res chain seq x y z
N MET A 1 18.39 -26.22 41.25
CA MET A 1 17.11 -26.64 40.67
C MET A 1 16.29 -25.38 40.53
N ALA A 2 16.19 -24.81 39.32
CA ALA A 2 15.31 -23.69 39.06
C ALA A 2 13.91 -24.26 38.86
N ALA A 3 12.93 -23.77 39.62
CA ALA A 3 11.54 -24.10 39.42
C ALA A 3 11.11 -23.49 38.07
N THR A 4 10.79 -24.34 37.11
CA THR A 4 10.02 -23.95 35.93
C THR A 4 8.65 -23.51 36.44
N THR A 5 8.38 -22.21 36.40
CA THR A 5 7.01 -21.69 36.49
C THR A 5 6.25 -22.27 35.30
N ASP A 6 5.14 -22.95 35.55
CA ASP A 6 4.18 -23.29 34.50
C ASP A 6 3.66 -21.96 33.96
N ASP A 7 4.24 -21.50 32.85
CA ASP A 7 3.74 -20.36 32.10
C ASP A 7 2.38 -20.79 31.51
N GLU A 8 1.30 -20.41 32.21
CA GLU A 8 -0.06 -20.54 31.68
C GLU A 8 -0.13 -19.79 30.36
N ILE A 9 -0.44 -20.51 29.28
CA ILE A 9 -0.65 -19.90 27.97
C ILE A 9 -1.85 -18.95 28.12
N PRO A 10 -1.68 -17.64 27.89
CA PRO A 10 -2.77 -16.69 28.05
C PRO A 10 -3.94 -17.07 27.15
N ASP A 11 -5.15 -17.05 27.70
CA ASP A 11 -6.37 -17.31 26.93
C ASP A 11 -6.50 -16.28 25.82
N VAL A 12 -6.42 -16.73 24.56
CA VAL A 12 -6.57 -15.88 23.39
C VAL A 12 -8.04 -15.54 23.24
N MET A 13 -8.34 -14.25 23.16
CA MET A 13 -9.71 -13.77 23.02
C MET A 13 -10.28 -14.11 21.63
N PRO A 14 -11.57 -14.47 21.50
CA PRO A 14 -12.12 -15.03 20.26
C PRO A 14 -11.95 -14.18 19.00
N LEU A 15 -11.94 -12.85 19.15
CA LEU A 15 -11.80 -11.92 18.02
C LEU A 15 -10.37 -11.45 17.79
N ASP A 16 -9.40 -11.87 18.61
CA ASP A 16 -8.04 -11.33 18.54
C ASP A 16 -7.38 -11.61 17.18
N GLY A 17 -6.85 -10.56 16.56
CA GLY A 17 -6.25 -10.60 15.24
C GLY A 17 -7.21 -10.69 14.05
N LEU A 18 -8.52 -10.90 14.26
CA LEU A 18 -9.52 -11.01 13.20
C LEU A 18 -9.87 -9.64 12.60
N PHE A 19 -10.37 -9.67 11.36
CA PHE A 19 -11.03 -8.52 10.76
C PHE A 19 -12.45 -8.42 11.26
N VAL A 20 -12.90 -7.19 11.54
CA VAL A 20 -14.21 -6.92 12.10
C VAL A 20 -14.86 -5.73 11.44
N GLU A 21 -16.19 -5.74 11.43
CA GLU A 21 -17.07 -4.63 11.10
C GLU A 21 -17.78 -4.16 12.37
N ILE A 22 -17.85 -2.86 12.56
CA ILE A 22 -18.52 -2.24 13.69
C ILE A 22 -20.03 -2.23 13.46
N ILE A 23 -20.79 -2.68 14.47
CA ILE A 23 -22.25 -2.76 14.41
C ILE A 23 -22.91 -2.34 15.73
N GLY A 24 -24.18 -1.94 15.64
CA GLY A 24 -25.05 -1.75 16.80
C GLY A 24 -24.66 -0.59 17.72
N LEU A 25 -23.82 0.34 17.27
CA LEU A 25 -23.56 1.57 18.00
C LEU A 25 -24.77 2.51 17.86
N PRO A 26 -25.11 3.28 18.91
CA PRO A 26 -26.16 4.28 18.82
C PRO A 26 -25.79 5.32 17.76
N THR A 27 -26.74 5.64 16.87
CA THR A 27 -26.55 6.68 15.87
C THR A 27 -26.28 8.01 16.59
N PRO A 28 -25.21 8.73 16.25
CA PRO A 28 -24.92 10.02 16.87
C PRO A 28 -26.07 11.02 16.66
N GLU A 29 -26.36 11.83 17.69
CA GLU A 29 -27.31 12.93 17.55
C GLU A 29 -26.72 14.00 16.60
N ALA A 30 -27.56 14.61 15.76
CA ALA A 30 -27.13 15.50 14.67
C ALA A 30 -26.42 16.80 15.12
N ASP A 31 -26.34 17.06 16.43
CA ASP A 31 -25.85 18.32 17.00
C ASP A 31 -24.38 18.24 17.50
N GLY A 32 -23.61 17.22 17.10
CA GLY A 32 -22.19 17.11 17.45
C GLY A 32 -21.30 16.50 16.36
N ASP A 33 -19.99 16.77 16.45
CA ASP A 33 -18.92 16.22 15.58
C ASP A 33 -18.69 14.70 15.77
N SER A 34 -19.70 13.96 16.25
CA SER A 34 -19.61 12.51 16.45
C SER A 34 -19.81 11.79 15.11
N TYR A 35 -18.77 11.06 14.71
CA TYR A 35 -18.76 10.23 13.52
C TYR A 35 -19.55 8.92 13.76
N ASP A 36 -20.44 8.55 12.84
CA ASP A 36 -21.11 7.25 12.89
C ASP A 36 -20.12 6.16 12.49
N LEU A 37 -19.78 5.29 13.43
CA LEU A 37 -18.81 4.22 13.21
C LEU A 37 -19.46 2.93 12.70
N ASN A 38 -20.79 2.84 12.60
CA ASN A 38 -21.43 1.62 12.11
C ASN A 38 -21.09 1.37 10.63
N GLY A 39 -20.69 0.15 10.30
CA GLY A 39 -20.25 -0.25 8.96
C GLY A 39 -18.76 -0.02 8.70
N GLU A 40 -18.07 0.71 9.57
CA GLU A 40 -16.61 0.83 9.50
C GLU A 40 -15.93 -0.51 9.77
N ARG A 41 -14.79 -0.73 9.11
CA ARG A 41 -14.07 -2.01 9.13
C ARG A 41 -12.64 -1.82 9.61
N GLY A 42 -12.13 -2.85 10.28
CA GLY A 42 -10.78 -2.82 10.82
C GLY A 42 -10.29 -4.19 11.25
N ARG A 43 -9.22 -4.18 12.03
CA ARG A 43 -8.60 -5.36 12.63
C ARG A 43 -8.56 -5.22 14.15
N VAL A 44 -8.92 -6.28 14.85
CA VAL A 44 -8.71 -6.37 16.29
C VAL A 44 -7.22 -6.50 16.56
N VAL A 45 -6.68 -5.53 17.30
CA VAL A 45 -5.28 -5.47 17.72
C VAL A 45 -5.05 -6.28 18.99
N GLY A 46 -6.07 -6.35 19.83
CA GLY A 46 -6.02 -7.09 21.09
C GLY A 46 -7.16 -6.72 22.01
N TRP A 47 -7.20 -7.40 23.16
CA TRP A 47 -8.11 -7.11 24.25
C TRP A 47 -7.42 -6.23 25.30
N VAL A 48 -8.13 -5.24 25.84
CA VAL A 48 -7.64 -4.33 26.86
C VAL A 48 -8.38 -4.61 28.16
N ASP A 49 -7.77 -5.40 29.04
CA ASP A 49 -8.38 -5.88 30.30
C ASP A 49 -8.88 -4.74 31.19
N GLU A 50 -8.14 -3.63 31.26
CA GLU A 50 -8.50 -2.47 32.08
C GLU A 50 -9.82 -1.83 31.66
N GLN A 51 -10.13 -1.90 30.36
CA GLN A 51 -11.35 -1.32 29.78
C GLN A 51 -12.44 -2.38 29.56
N GLY A 52 -12.09 -3.66 29.57
CA GLY A 52 -12.98 -4.75 29.18
C GLY A 52 -13.45 -4.63 27.72
N LYS A 53 -12.56 -4.19 26.82
CA LYS A 53 -12.89 -3.87 25.42
C LYS A 53 -11.84 -4.36 24.45
N TYR A 54 -12.25 -4.58 23.21
CA TYR A 54 -11.34 -4.81 22.09
C TYR A 54 -10.78 -3.49 21.56
N ALA A 55 -9.47 -3.42 21.40
CA ALA A 55 -8.81 -2.38 20.62
C ALA A 55 -8.91 -2.74 19.13
N VAL A 56 -9.59 -1.91 18.35
CA VAL A 56 -9.77 -2.12 16.91
C VAL A 56 -9.06 -1.00 16.15
N GLN A 57 -8.19 -1.37 15.22
CA GLN A 57 -7.55 -0.47 14.27
C GLN A 57 -8.38 -0.48 12.97
N LEU A 58 -9.04 0.62 12.68
CA LEU A 58 -9.86 0.82 11.48
C LEU A 58 -8.98 1.06 10.25
N PHE A 59 -9.47 0.67 9.07
CA PHE A 59 -8.71 0.80 7.82
C PHE A 59 -8.38 2.25 7.46
N ASN A 60 -9.16 3.21 7.95
CA ASN A 60 -8.90 4.65 7.87
C ASN A 60 -7.82 5.15 8.86
N GLY A 61 -7.18 4.27 9.62
CA GLY A 61 -6.11 4.63 10.56
C GLY A 61 -6.58 4.97 11.98
N TYR A 62 -7.88 5.11 12.24
CA TYR A 62 -8.34 5.36 13.61
C TYR A 62 -8.29 4.11 14.49
N ARG A 63 -8.09 4.33 15.80
CA ARG A 63 -8.18 3.29 16.81
C ARG A 63 -9.37 3.54 17.74
N VAL A 64 -10.20 2.52 17.92
CA VAL A 64 -11.39 2.57 18.78
C VAL A 64 -11.40 1.42 19.76
N PHE A 65 -12.08 1.61 20.90
CA PHE A 65 -12.24 0.58 21.93
C PHE A 65 -13.71 0.21 22.03
N LEU A 66 -14.04 -1.03 21.67
CA LEU A 66 -15.42 -1.48 21.49
C LEU A 66 -15.70 -2.76 22.27
N ASP A 67 -16.94 -2.89 22.71
CA ASP A 67 -17.45 -4.10 23.32
C ASP A 67 -17.61 -5.21 22.26
N ALA A 68 -17.51 -6.47 22.68
CA ALA A 68 -17.61 -7.62 21.78
C ALA A 68 -18.92 -7.63 20.98
N ASP A 69 -20.02 -7.21 21.61
CA ASP A 69 -21.36 -7.16 21.02
C ASP A 69 -21.48 -6.11 19.91
N ASN A 70 -20.52 -5.17 19.81
CA ASN A 70 -20.46 -4.15 18.76
C ASN A 70 -19.55 -4.55 17.59
N LEU A 71 -19.05 -5.78 17.57
CA LEU A 71 -18.15 -6.28 16.54
C LEU A 71 -18.72 -7.52 15.87
N ARG A 72 -18.60 -7.57 14.56
CA ARG A 72 -18.90 -8.77 13.75
C ARG A 72 -17.68 -9.12 12.92
N GLU A 73 -17.33 -10.40 12.85
CA GLU A 73 -16.26 -10.86 11.95
C GLU A 73 -16.55 -10.41 10.51
N PHE A 74 -15.54 -9.77 9.91
CA PHE A 74 -15.58 -9.30 8.54
C PHE A 74 -14.66 -10.20 7.69
N ILE A 75 -15.21 -10.83 6.66
CA ILE A 75 -14.42 -11.60 5.71
C ILE A 75 -14.20 -10.71 4.48
N PRO A 76 -12.95 -10.31 4.18
CA PRO A 76 -12.65 -9.51 3.02
C PRO A 76 -13.11 -10.22 1.74
N PRO A 77 -13.80 -9.53 0.82
CA PRO A 77 -14.14 -10.07 -0.48
C PRO A 77 -12.89 -10.49 -1.27
N GLU A 78 -13.07 -11.35 -2.27
CA GLU A 78 -11.98 -11.70 -3.19
C GLU A 78 -11.59 -10.48 -4.04
N PRO A 79 -10.29 -10.12 -4.10
CA PRO A 79 -9.83 -8.96 -4.87
C PRO A 79 -10.25 -8.99 -6.35
N GLU A 80 -10.19 -10.16 -6.98
CA GLU A 80 -10.42 -10.36 -8.41
C GLU A 80 -11.87 -10.09 -8.85
N VAL A 81 -12.82 -10.27 -7.95
CA VAL A 81 -14.26 -10.28 -8.29
C VAL A 81 -15.00 -9.13 -7.63
N GLN A 82 -14.61 -8.75 -6.42
CA GLN A 82 -15.39 -7.86 -5.56
C GLN A 82 -14.56 -6.71 -4.98
N GLY A 83 -13.31 -6.54 -5.43
CA GLY A 83 -12.46 -5.42 -5.00
C GLY A 83 -12.06 -5.46 -3.52
N GLY A 84 -11.98 -6.66 -2.92
CA GLY A 84 -11.45 -6.82 -1.57
C GLY A 84 -9.91 -6.90 -1.56
N PHE A 85 -9.35 -7.56 -0.55
CA PHE A 85 -7.91 -7.67 -0.34
C PHE A 85 -7.50 -9.06 0.13
N ASP A 86 -6.24 -9.45 -0.13
CA ASP A 86 -5.71 -10.76 0.27
C ASP A 86 -5.15 -10.75 1.70
N VAL A 87 -4.49 -9.67 2.08
CA VAL A 87 -3.86 -9.48 3.38
C VAL A 87 -4.02 -8.04 3.84
N ALA A 88 -3.98 -7.81 5.16
CA ALA A 88 -3.84 -6.46 5.69
C ALA A 88 -2.42 -6.23 6.22
N TRP A 89 -1.99 -4.97 6.15
CA TRP A 89 -0.68 -4.54 6.64
C TRP A 89 -0.47 -4.95 8.12
N PRO A 90 0.74 -5.35 8.53
CA PRO A 90 0.98 -5.78 9.90
C PRO A 90 0.86 -4.59 10.85
N TRP A 91 0.06 -4.75 11.90
CA TRP A 91 -0.16 -3.69 12.91
C TRP A 91 1.00 -3.55 13.91
N ALA A 92 1.84 -4.59 14.04
CA ALA A 92 2.99 -4.61 14.93
C ALA A 92 4.19 -5.32 14.31
N PRO A 93 5.42 -5.02 14.80
CA PRO A 93 6.64 -5.70 14.36
C PRO A 93 6.58 -7.22 14.48
N SER A 94 5.94 -7.75 15.53
CA SER A 94 5.79 -9.20 15.74
C SER A 94 4.99 -9.90 14.64
N ALA A 95 4.10 -9.17 13.95
CA ALA A 95 3.27 -9.71 12.88
C ALA A 95 3.95 -9.68 11.50
N GLN A 96 5.12 -9.04 11.37
CA GLN A 96 5.79 -8.83 10.07
C GLN A 96 6.19 -10.13 9.39
N GLY A 97 6.69 -11.12 10.13
CA GLY A 97 7.08 -12.41 9.55
C GLY A 97 5.90 -13.20 8.97
N ILE A 98 4.76 -13.20 9.69
CA ILE A 98 3.53 -13.83 9.21
C ILE A 98 3.00 -13.11 7.98
N PHE A 99 2.97 -11.77 8.02
CA PHE A 99 2.57 -10.94 6.88
C PHE A 99 3.42 -11.23 5.64
N ALA A 100 4.75 -11.19 5.76
CA ALA A 100 5.67 -11.46 4.66
C ALA A 100 5.44 -12.85 4.06
N SER A 101 5.21 -13.87 4.91
CA SER A 101 4.90 -15.22 4.44
C SER A 101 3.58 -15.28 3.69
N MET A 102 2.53 -14.61 4.17
CA MET A 102 1.23 -14.59 3.52
C MET A 102 1.30 -13.89 2.15
N VAL A 103 1.94 -12.72 2.08
CA VAL A 103 2.13 -12.00 0.79
C VAL A 103 2.93 -12.86 -0.19
N SER A 104 4.04 -13.46 0.28
CA SER A 104 4.88 -14.32 -0.54
C SER A 104 4.09 -15.50 -1.12
N GLN A 105 3.27 -16.13 -0.30
CA GLN A 105 2.40 -17.21 -0.74
C GLN A 105 1.39 -16.74 -1.79
N LYS A 106 0.72 -15.60 -1.57
CA LYS A 106 -0.28 -15.05 -2.52
C LYS A 106 0.34 -14.73 -3.88
N ILE A 107 1.50 -14.08 -3.90
CA ILE A 107 2.23 -13.81 -5.15
C ILE A 107 2.71 -15.10 -5.83
N ASN A 108 3.07 -16.14 -5.07
CA ASN A 108 3.40 -17.45 -5.63
C ASN A 108 2.19 -18.14 -6.27
N ASP A 109 1.05 -18.12 -5.59
CA ASP A 109 -0.16 -18.85 -6.00
C ASP A 109 -0.93 -18.13 -7.12
N LYS A 110 -1.08 -16.80 -7.00
CA LYS A 110 -1.92 -15.97 -7.88
C LYS A 110 -1.14 -15.14 -8.89
N GLY A 111 0.15 -14.91 -8.64
CA GLY A 111 0.96 -13.96 -9.41
C GLY A 111 0.87 -12.50 -8.92
N PHE A 112 -0.03 -12.19 -7.99
CA PHE A 112 -0.18 -10.87 -7.38
C PHE A 112 -0.72 -10.99 -5.93
N CYS A 113 -0.75 -9.88 -5.19
CA CYS A 113 -1.33 -9.80 -3.85
C CYS A 113 -1.87 -8.39 -3.60
N VAL A 114 -3.13 -8.26 -3.18
CA VAL A 114 -3.71 -6.97 -2.78
C VAL A 114 -3.59 -6.81 -1.27
N VAL A 115 -2.96 -5.71 -0.85
CA VAL A 115 -2.68 -5.42 0.56
C VAL A 115 -3.55 -4.26 1.04
N GLN A 116 -4.40 -4.50 2.05
CA GLN A 116 -5.11 -3.42 2.75
C GLN A 116 -4.15 -2.71 3.70
N MET A 117 -3.87 -1.45 3.41
CA MET A 117 -3.11 -0.57 4.28
C MET A 117 -4.01 0.02 5.38
N PHE A 118 -3.43 0.34 6.53
CA PHE A 118 -4.05 1.22 7.54
C PHE A 118 -3.37 2.56 7.38
N ASN A 119 -3.99 3.51 6.69
CA ASN A 119 -3.31 4.74 6.32
C ASN A 119 -4.05 5.95 6.89
N GLU A 120 -3.38 6.70 7.77
CA GLU A 120 -3.83 8.01 8.24
C GLU A 120 -3.60 9.09 7.16
N ASP A 121 -2.69 8.82 6.19
CA ASP A 121 -2.22 9.79 5.20
C ASP A 121 -2.87 9.62 3.81
N GLN A 122 -4.01 8.94 3.73
CA GLN A 122 -4.70 8.74 2.44
C GLN A 122 -5.07 10.08 1.78
N GLU A 123 -5.53 11.05 2.56
CA GLU A 123 -5.88 12.39 2.07
C GLU A 123 -4.66 13.14 1.53
N ASP A 124 -3.53 13.10 2.25
CA ASP A 124 -2.29 13.74 1.83
C ASP A 124 -1.76 13.10 0.54
N ALA A 125 -1.75 11.77 0.46
CA ALA A 125 -1.34 11.05 -0.75
C ALA A 125 -2.27 11.36 -1.94
N HIS A 126 -3.59 11.42 -1.70
CA HIS A 126 -4.59 11.80 -2.71
C HIS A 126 -4.43 13.25 -3.16
N TRP A 127 -4.10 14.18 -2.24
CA TRP A 127 -3.84 15.56 -2.59
C TRP A 127 -2.58 15.68 -3.46
N MET A 128 -1.50 15.01 -3.07
CA MET A 128 -0.25 15.00 -3.84
C MET A 128 -0.42 14.37 -5.22
N SER A 129 -1.27 13.35 -5.36
CA SER A 129 -1.48 12.68 -6.65
C SER A 129 -2.04 13.62 -7.72
N LYS A 130 -2.77 14.68 -7.32
CA LYS A 130 -3.31 15.70 -8.22
C LYS A 130 -2.23 16.58 -8.87
N GLU A 131 -1.08 16.71 -8.20
CA GLU A 131 0.05 17.50 -8.68
C GLU A 131 1.04 16.66 -9.53
N LEU A 132 0.76 15.36 -9.71
CA LEU A 132 1.61 14.49 -10.52
C LEU A 132 1.50 14.82 -12.01
N SER A 133 2.62 14.65 -12.71
CA SER A 133 2.66 14.74 -14.18
C SER A 133 2.15 13.45 -14.81
N TRP A 134 0.84 13.37 -14.96
CA TRP A 134 0.16 12.23 -15.56
C TRP A 134 0.41 12.14 -17.07
N GLY A 135 0.47 10.90 -17.56
CA GLY A 135 0.50 10.58 -18.98
C GLY A 135 -0.07 9.19 -19.25
N LEU A 136 -0.15 8.83 -20.53
CA LEU A 136 -0.56 7.50 -20.96
C LEU A 136 0.66 6.66 -21.32
N LEU A 137 0.62 5.37 -20.99
CA LEU A 137 1.54 4.41 -21.60
C LEU A 137 1.14 4.20 -23.06
N LYS A 138 2.10 3.84 -23.92
CA LYS A 138 1.78 3.34 -25.26
C LYS A 138 0.95 2.06 -25.10
N GLN A 139 -0.04 1.84 -25.95
CA GLN A 139 -0.94 0.68 -25.83
C GLN A 139 -0.17 -0.65 -25.71
N GLU A 140 0.86 -0.85 -26.54
CA GLU A 140 1.72 -2.03 -26.47
C GLU A 140 2.43 -2.19 -25.12
N THR A 141 2.90 -1.07 -24.56
CA THR A 141 3.51 -1.03 -23.22
C THR A 141 2.47 -1.24 -22.13
N GLU A 142 1.28 -0.65 -22.26
CA GLU A 142 0.20 -0.77 -21.30
C GLU A 142 -0.32 -2.21 -21.22
N GLU A 143 -0.53 -2.87 -22.35
CA GLU A 143 -0.97 -4.27 -22.40
C GLU A 143 0.09 -5.22 -21.83
N GLU A 144 1.38 -4.95 -22.09
CA GLU A 144 2.49 -5.71 -21.50
C GLU A 144 2.62 -5.46 -19.99
N TYR A 145 2.30 -4.25 -19.51
CA TYR A 145 2.50 -3.80 -18.14
C TYR A 145 1.31 -4.08 -17.21
N LEU A 146 0.09 -3.86 -17.68
CA LEU A 146 -1.16 -3.93 -16.91
C LEU A 146 -2.04 -5.13 -17.32
N GLY A 147 -1.67 -5.84 -18.39
CA GLY A 147 -2.41 -6.99 -18.91
C GLY A 147 -3.41 -6.61 -20.01
N GLN A 148 -4.20 -7.59 -20.43
CA GLN A 148 -5.26 -7.39 -21.43
C GLN A 148 -6.48 -6.73 -20.76
N ASP A 149 -7.24 -5.95 -21.52
CA ASP A 149 -8.46 -5.24 -21.08
C ASP A 149 -8.25 -4.08 -20.09
N VAL A 150 -7.10 -3.41 -20.18
CA VAL A 150 -6.82 -2.21 -19.41
C VAL A 150 -7.51 -1.04 -20.07
N VAL A 151 -8.65 -0.64 -19.50
CA VAL A 151 -9.46 0.44 -20.04
C VAL A 151 -9.17 1.73 -19.28
N ASP A 152 -8.74 2.76 -20.01
CA ASP A 152 -8.71 4.16 -19.57
C ASP A 152 -7.97 4.44 -18.24
N GLY A 153 -6.67 4.14 -18.20
CA GLY A 153 -5.78 4.50 -17.08
C GLY A 153 -4.80 5.61 -17.43
N LYS A 154 -4.45 6.44 -16.44
CA LYS A 154 -3.32 7.36 -16.49
C LYS A 154 -2.25 6.91 -15.50
N VAL A 155 -0.98 7.13 -15.85
CA VAL A 155 0.16 6.80 -15.00
C VAL A 155 1.04 8.02 -14.78
N ALA A 156 1.68 8.08 -13.63
CA ALA A 156 2.70 9.06 -13.31
C ALA A 156 3.85 8.36 -12.62
N TRP A 157 5.07 8.56 -13.11
CA TRP A 157 6.24 8.05 -12.40
C TRP A 157 6.46 8.88 -11.15
N LEU A 158 6.61 8.21 -10.01
CA LEU A 158 7.16 8.75 -8.78
C LEU A 158 8.68 8.86 -8.99
N GLN A 159 9.08 9.72 -9.92
CA GLN A 159 10.49 9.93 -10.26
C GLN A 159 11.19 10.70 -9.14
N TYR A 160 12.46 10.31 -8.96
CA TYR A 160 13.38 10.85 -7.98
C TYR A 160 14.20 12.02 -8.59
N GLU A 161 13.95 13.26 -8.13
CA GLU A 161 14.69 14.55 -8.25
C GLU A 161 14.24 15.65 -9.25
N ALA A 162 14.87 16.83 -9.05
CA ALA A 162 14.61 18.13 -9.59
C ALA A 162 15.33 18.47 -10.88
N LEU A 163 14.71 19.27 -11.76
CA LEU A 163 15.44 20.09 -12.71
C LEU A 163 15.26 21.58 -12.38
N ASP A 164 16.39 22.26 -12.31
CA ASP A 164 16.49 23.70 -12.16
C ASP A 164 17.12 24.31 -13.43
N GLU A 165 17.83 25.42 -13.31
CA GLU A 165 17.41 26.79 -13.68
C GLU A 165 16.79 27.04 -15.08
N ASN A 166 16.73 26.08 -16.00
CA ASN A 166 16.13 26.25 -17.35
C ASN A 166 15.43 25.02 -17.97
N SER A 167 15.31 23.86 -17.31
CA SER A 167 14.53 22.73 -17.87
C SER A 167 13.95 21.81 -16.79
N GLN A 168 12.94 22.26 -16.04
CA GLN A 168 12.17 21.58 -14.96
C GLN A 168 11.65 20.15 -15.33
N PRO A 169 11.68 19.11 -14.44
CA PRO A 169 10.74 19.02 -13.32
C PRO A 169 11.34 18.69 -11.94
N LEU A 170 10.70 19.23 -10.90
CA LEU A 170 10.87 18.97 -9.46
C LEU A 170 9.92 17.84 -9.00
N GLY A 171 10.35 16.60 -9.23
CA GLY A 171 9.82 15.39 -8.59
C GLY A 171 10.53 15.07 -7.28
N LEU A 172 10.04 14.05 -6.57
CA LEU A 172 10.36 13.70 -5.18
C LEU A 172 11.84 13.29 -4.95
N ARG A 173 12.39 13.36 -3.75
CA ARG A 173 13.85 13.39 -3.45
C ARG A 173 14.54 12.02 -3.42
N SER A 174 15.61 11.78 -4.21
CA SER A 174 16.38 10.51 -4.15
C SER A 174 17.03 10.36 -2.78
N TYR A 175 16.81 9.23 -2.13
CA TYR A 175 17.44 8.91 -0.85
C TYR A 175 18.57 7.93 -1.11
N SER A 176 19.80 8.34 -0.84
CA SER A 176 20.93 7.42 -0.78
C SER A 176 20.67 6.38 0.30
N LEU A 177 20.76 5.09 -0.04
CA LEU A 177 20.60 4.00 0.94
C LEU A 177 21.57 4.13 2.12
N GLU A 178 22.78 4.64 1.86
CA GLU A 178 23.82 4.80 2.87
C GLU A 178 23.69 6.09 3.68
N ALA A 179 23.19 7.17 3.07
CA ALA A 179 23.14 8.48 3.71
C ALA A 179 21.76 8.86 4.26
N ASP A 180 20.71 8.40 3.58
CA ASP A 180 19.35 8.85 3.81
C ASP A 180 18.44 7.74 4.32
N MET A 181 18.46 6.53 3.76
CA MET A 181 17.60 5.41 4.21
C MET A 181 18.16 4.63 5.41
N LEU A 182 18.61 5.34 6.43
CA LEU A 182 18.96 4.70 7.70
C LEU A 182 17.71 4.13 8.39
N PRO A 183 17.84 3.02 9.15
CA PRO A 183 16.73 2.42 9.89
C PRO A 183 15.97 3.39 10.81
N ASP A 184 16.65 4.45 11.28
CA ASP A 184 16.11 5.46 12.19
C ASP A 184 15.55 6.71 11.47
N MET A 185 15.45 6.69 10.14
CA MET A 185 14.90 7.83 9.38
C MET A 185 13.41 8.01 9.71
N ARG A 186 13.10 9.01 10.54
CA ARG A 186 11.74 9.33 11.01
C ARG A 186 10.81 9.57 9.82
N MET A 187 9.66 8.90 9.84
CA MET A 187 8.63 8.98 8.80
C MET A 187 7.82 10.28 8.87
N ASP A 188 7.85 10.94 10.02
CA ASP A 188 6.99 12.09 10.36
C ASP A 188 7.12 13.28 9.40
N TYR A 189 8.20 13.36 8.62
CA TYR A 189 8.48 14.43 7.66
C TYR A 189 8.28 14.05 6.20
N LEU A 190 8.01 12.77 5.92
CA LEU A 190 7.79 12.29 4.56
C LEU A 190 6.38 12.70 4.09
N ALA A 191 6.24 13.03 2.82
CA ALA A 191 4.94 13.32 2.24
C ALA A 191 4.17 12.00 1.98
N GLY A 192 2.84 12.07 1.79
CA GLY A 192 1.97 10.88 1.77
C GLY A 192 2.40 9.80 0.75
N LEU A 193 2.74 10.18 -0.48
CA LEU A 193 3.20 9.23 -1.51
C LEU A 193 4.57 8.62 -1.17
N ASP A 194 5.46 9.38 -0.55
CA ASP A 194 6.80 8.95 -0.13
C ASP A 194 6.69 7.87 0.95
N ARG A 195 5.73 8.06 1.86
CA ARG A 195 5.40 7.06 2.88
C ARG A 195 4.90 5.78 2.22
N CYS A 196 4.01 5.87 1.23
CA CYS A 196 3.54 4.71 0.47
C CYS A 196 4.68 3.97 -0.24
N ASP A 197 5.59 4.67 -0.92
CA ASP A 197 6.73 4.02 -1.59
C ASP A 197 7.67 3.33 -0.59
N LYS A 198 7.99 4.02 0.52
CA LYS A 198 8.85 3.46 1.58
C LYS A 198 8.22 2.28 2.30
N VAL A 199 6.90 2.32 2.54
CA VAL A 199 6.13 1.18 3.06
C VAL A 199 6.34 -0.05 2.18
N ILE A 200 6.30 0.10 0.86
CA ILE A 200 6.46 -1.05 -0.03
C ILE A 200 7.91 -1.50 -0.11
N THR A 201 8.87 -0.59 -0.06
CA THR A 201 10.29 -0.96 0.10
C THR A 201 10.51 -1.78 1.37
N ASN A 202 9.87 -1.40 2.48
CA ASN A 202 9.90 -2.20 3.71
C ASN A 202 9.20 -3.56 3.52
N ALA A 203 8.07 -3.62 2.82
CA ALA A 203 7.39 -4.89 2.51
C ALA A 203 8.29 -5.82 1.70
N ALA A 204 8.97 -5.28 0.68
CA ALA A 204 9.89 -6.02 -0.17
C ALA A 204 11.07 -6.57 0.63
N ALA A 205 11.68 -5.74 1.48
CA ALA A 205 12.76 -6.15 2.37
C ALA A 205 12.32 -7.26 3.35
N LEU A 206 11.08 -7.21 3.85
CA LEU A 206 10.51 -8.25 4.71
C LEU A 206 10.30 -9.59 3.99
N MET A 207 9.91 -9.55 2.71
CA MET A 207 9.69 -10.76 1.90
C MET A 207 10.99 -11.40 1.42
N TRP A 208 12.06 -10.62 1.24
CA TRP A 208 13.32 -11.07 0.65
C TRP A 208 13.85 -12.42 1.19
N PRO A 209 13.91 -12.68 2.51
CA PRO A 209 14.41 -13.96 3.01
C PRO A 209 13.55 -15.17 2.62
N LEU A 210 12.27 -14.95 2.29
CA LEU A 210 11.31 -15.98 1.88
C LEU A 210 11.26 -16.16 0.36
N THR A 211 11.81 -15.20 -0.39
CA THR A 211 11.67 -15.13 -1.84
C THR A 211 13.01 -14.92 -2.57
N PRO A 212 14.10 -15.61 -2.20
CA PRO A 212 15.43 -15.35 -2.80
C PRO A 212 15.48 -15.68 -4.31
N LEU A 213 14.60 -16.54 -4.80
CA LEU A 213 14.53 -16.91 -6.21
C LEU A 213 13.69 -15.94 -7.05
N TRP A 214 12.96 -15.03 -6.40
CA TRP A 214 12.09 -14.11 -7.15
C TRP A 214 12.87 -13.10 -7.96
N GLU A 215 14.11 -12.76 -7.60
CA GLU A 215 14.94 -11.87 -8.41
C GLU A 215 15.15 -12.44 -9.82
N ASP A 216 15.36 -13.76 -9.93
CA ASP A 216 15.56 -14.45 -11.20
C ASP A 216 14.25 -14.90 -11.85
N GLU A 217 13.31 -15.46 -11.07
CA GLU A 217 12.11 -16.12 -11.61
C GLU A 217 10.94 -15.17 -11.84
N LYS A 218 10.78 -14.20 -10.94
CA LYS A 218 9.66 -13.24 -10.93
C LYS A 218 10.12 -11.82 -11.16
N ALA A 219 11.41 -11.64 -11.41
CA ALA A 219 12.06 -10.35 -11.57
C ALA A 219 11.81 -9.35 -10.43
N PHE A 220 11.53 -9.83 -9.23
CA PHE A 220 11.28 -8.96 -8.08
C PHE A 220 12.57 -8.68 -7.33
N ASP A 221 13.06 -7.45 -7.42
CA ASP A 221 14.22 -6.98 -6.68
C ASP A 221 13.77 -6.26 -5.41
N ALA A 222 14.06 -6.85 -4.25
CA ALA A 222 13.69 -6.30 -2.96
C ALA A 222 14.55 -5.10 -2.52
N TRP A 223 15.70 -4.88 -3.17
CA TRP A 223 16.73 -3.94 -2.75
C TRP A 223 16.93 -2.76 -3.72
N GLY A 224 16.40 -2.87 -4.94
CA GLY A 224 16.65 -1.94 -6.05
C GLY A 224 15.51 -0.97 -6.39
N ARG A 225 14.60 -0.64 -5.47
CA ARG A 225 13.42 0.21 -5.79
C ARG A 225 13.83 1.66 -6.09
N THR A 226 14.06 1.94 -7.36
CA THR A 226 14.10 3.28 -7.97
C THR A 226 13.04 3.34 -9.06
N GLY A 227 12.10 4.30 -8.98
CA GLY A 227 11.09 4.51 -10.03
C GLY A 227 9.70 3.93 -9.72
N GLY A 228 9.16 4.21 -8.53
CA GLY A 228 7.76 3.92 -8.24
C GLY A 228 6.84 4.55 -9.29
N MET A 229 5.65 3.99 -9.50
CA MET A 229 4.67 4.53 -10.43
C MET A 229 3.32 4.60 -9.75
N ALA A 230 2.66 5.75 -9.86
CA ALA A 230 1.26 5.92 -9.52
C ALA A 230 0.40 5.64 -10.76
N ARG A 231 -0.76 5.03 -10.54
CA ARG A 231 -1.79 4.81 -11.55
C ARG A 231 -3.13 5.29 -11.02
N ALA A 232 -3.92 5.92 -11.88
CA ALA A 232 -5.29 6.33 -11.59
C ALA A 232 -6.18 6.08 -12.82
N GLY A 233 -7.50 6.08 -12.62
CA GLY A 233 -8.46 6.12 -13.72
C GLY A 233 -8.46 7.48 -14.42
N LEU A 234 -8.87 7.51 -15.68
CA LEU A 234 -9.22 8.77 -16.33
C LEU A 234 -10.53 9.32 -15.75
N GLU A 235 -10.58 10.62 -15.53
CA GLU A 235 -11.72 11.35 -14.98
C GLU A 235 -12.23 12.40 -15.99
N ASP A 236 -13.51 12.76 -15.91
CA ASP A 236 -14.11 13.80 -16.77
C ASP A 236 -13.41 15.17 -16.64
N GLY A 237 -12.71 15.41 -15.52
CA GLY A 237 -11.95 16.62 -15.25
C GLY A 237 -10.51 16.62 -15.74
N ASP A 238 -10.04 15.54 -16.36
CA ASP A 238 -8.65 15.44 -16.80
C ASP A 238 -8.31 16.44 -17.92
N PRO A 239 -7.07 16.98 -17.96
CA PRO A 239 -6.67 17.94 -18.98
C PRO A 239 -6.86 17.38 -20.40
N GLU A 240 -7.41 18.17 -21.34
CA GLU A 240 -7.63 17.74 -22.74
C GLU A 240 -6.33 17.20 -23.40
N GLY A 241 -5.16 17.70 -22.95
CA GLY A 241 -3.84 17.27 -23.43
C GLY A 241 -3.32 15.96 -22.84
N LEU A 242 -3.94 15.42 -21.78
CA LEU A 242 -3.48 14.21 -21.10
C LEU A 242 -3.51 13.00 -22.05
N ARG A 243 -4.59 12.86 -22.82
CA ARG A 243 -4.73 11.78 -23.80
C ARG A 243 -3.73 11.88 -24.95
N SER A 244 -3.19 13.07 -25.20
CA SER A 244 -2.09 13.29 -26.15
C SER A 244 -0.69 13.21 -25.52
N ASN A 245 -0.60 13.20 -24.18
CA ASN A 245 0.65 13.05 -23.45
C ASN A 245 1.01 11.58 -23.31
N THR A 246 1.42 10.95 -24.42
CA THR A 246 1.98 9.60 -24.37
C THR A 246 3.39 9.69 -23.82
N LEU A 247 3.62 9.09 -22.65
CA LEU A 247 4.95 8.96 -22.07
C LEU A 247 5.84 8.20 -23.07
N GLY A 248 7.00 8.79 -23.42
CA GLY A 248 7.88 8.26 -24.47
C GLY A 248 7.51 8.67 -25.92
N GLY A 249 6.77 9.78 -26.08
CA GLY A 249 6.42 10.38 -27.39
C GLY A 249 7.45 11.34 -27.98
N VAL A 250 8.47 11.77 -27.21
CA VAL A 250 9.62 12.51 -27.74
C VAL A 250 10.64 11.48 -28.21
N ASP A 251 11.09 11.62 -29.46
CA ASP A 251 11.99 10.75 -30.24
C ASP A 251 13.42 10.62 -29.67
N ASP A 252 13.58 10.65 -28.34
CA ASP A 252 14.83 10.29 -27.68
C ASP A 252 14.75 8.79 -27.36
N GLY A 253 15.13 7.98 -28.34
CA GLY A 253 15.19 6.52 -28.22
C GLY A 253 15.86 6.03 -26.94
N ALA A 254 16.77 6.82 -26.35
CA ALA A 254 17.44 6.50 -25.09
C ALA A 254 16.54 6.48 -23.84
N GLU A 255 15.43 7.23 -23.81
CA GLU A 255 14.48 7.23 -22.69
C GLU A 255 13.49 6.07 -22.82
N LEU A 256 13.00 5.83 -24.04
CA LEU A 256 12.19 4.64 -24.35
C LEU A 256 13.00 3.36 -24.14
N GLU A 257 14.28 3.32 -24.53
CA GLU A 257 15.17 2.17 -24.33
C GLU A 257 15.48 1.99 -22.84
N ARG A 258 15.63 3.07 -22.05
CA ARG A 258 15.72 2.97 -20.58
C ARG A 258 14.45 2.41 -19.94
N HIS A 259 13.28 2.85 -20.42
CA HIS A 259 12.00 2.34 -19.93
C HIS A 259 11.78 0.89 -20.38
N ALA A 260 12.06 0.56 -21.64
CA ALA A 260 12.00 -0.80 -22.16
C ALA A 260 13.02 -1.71 -21.46
N ASP A 261 14.21 -1.22 -21.12
CA ASP A 261 15.20 -1.94 -20.33
C ASP A 261 14.68 -2.20 -18.92
N PHE A 262 14.17 -1.16 -18.24
CA PHE A 262 13.51 -1.31 -16.94
C PHE A 262 12.34 -2.32 -16.99
N LEU A 263 11.51 -2.25 -18.03
CA LEU A 263 10.38 -3.17 -18.25
C LEU A 263 10.84 -4.59 -18.58
N SER A 264 11.89 -4.73 -19.39
CA SER A 264 12.50 -6.02 -19.74
C SER A 264 13.18 -6.66 -18.53
N THR A 265 13.63 -5.84 -17.57
CA THR A 265 14.10 -6.35 -16.29
C THR A 265 12.97 -6.90 -15.43
N ARG A 266 11.69 -6.63 -15.77
CA ARG A 266 10.45 -7.09 -15.10
C ARG A 266 10.38 -6.77 -13.60
N ARG A 267 11.17 -5.79 -13.16
CA ARG A 267 11.28 -5.30 -11.78
C ARG A 267 10.12 -4.40 -11.41
N LEU A 268 8.93 -4.98 -11.28
CA LEU A 268 7.76 -4.17 -10.93
C LEU A 268 7.07 -4.60 -9.64
N CYS A 269 6.77 -3.57 -8.85
CA CYS A 269 6.01 -3.62 -7.62
C CYS A 269 5.09 -2.39 -7.62
N MET A 270 3.80 -2.59 -7.91
CA MET A 270 2.84 -1.53 -8.24
C MET A 270 2.12 -0.99 -6.99
N ILE A 271 1.94 0.34 -6.94
CA ILE A 271 1.02 1.01 -6.01
C ILE A 271 -0.32 1.15 -6.71
N TYR A 272 -1.36 0.50 -6.20
CA TYR A 272 -2.74 0.82 -6.56
C TYR A 272 -3.38 1.52 -5.36
N LEU A 273 -3.61 2.82 -5.50
CA LEU A 273 -4.47 3.56 -4.58
C LEU A 273 -5.90 3.32 -5.08
N ILE A 274 -6.67 2.53 -4.33
CA ILE A 274 -8.11 2.38 -4.60
C ILE A 274 -8.78 3.62 -4.00
N ASP A 275 -9.45 4.39 -4.85
CA ASP A 275 -10.52 5.33 -4.45
C ASP A 275 -11.83 4.56 -4.19
#